data_AF-A0A7G9G2U9-F1
#
_entry.id   AF-A0A7G9G2U9-F1
#
_cell.length_a   1.000
_cell.length_b   1.000
_cell.length_c   1.000
_cell.angle_alpha   90.00
_cell.angle_beta   90.00
_cell.angle_gamma   90.00
#
_symmetry.space_group_name_H-M   'P 1'
#
loop_
_entity.id
_entity.type
_entity.pdbx_description
1 polymer ?
#
loop_
_entity_poly.entity_id
_entity_poly.type
_entity_poly.pdbx_seq_one_letter_code
_entity_poly.pdbx_strand_id
1 'polypeptide(L)' 'MIIQPEWGTRNKNKYFYESETRRIAVLNEIFGEIELTEDEQRILIWLAGWDEYTMENMLSVIRKAMAAEVKRLEQPPRP' A
#
# COMPACT_ATOMS: atom_id res chain seq x y z
N MET A 1 6.62 5.56 -7.14
CA MET A 1 5.84 6.20 -6.04
C MET A 1 4.39 6.33 -6.47
N ILE A 2 3.47 5.99 -5.58
CA ILE A 2 2.01 6.12 -5.76
C ILE A 2 1.63 7.59 -5.63
N ILE A 3 0.86 8.08 -6.60
CA ILE A 3 0.40 9.47 -6.67
C ILE A 3 -1.10 9.50 -6.39
N GLN A 4 -1.52 10.41 -5.51
CA GLN A 4 -2.94 10.61 -5.22
C GLN A 4 -3.67 11.13 -6.48
N PRO A 5 -4.84 10.59 -6.83
CA PRO A 5 -5.67 11.14 -7.90
C PRO A 5 -6.10 12.58 -7.63
N GLU A 6 -6.20 13.38 -8.69
CA GLU A 6 -6.58 14.79 -8.60
C GLU A 6 -7.91 15.00 -7.87
N TRP A 7 -7.97 16.08 -7.10
CA TRP A 7 -9.16 16.49 -6.37
C TRP A 7 -10.33 16.74 -7.30
N GLY A 8 -11.52 16.25 -6.93
CA GLY A 8 -12.74 16.44 -7.70
C GLY A 8 -12.93 15.45 -8.85
N THR A 9 -11.94 14.61 -9.17
CA THR A 9 -12.10 13.51 -10.14
C THR A 9 -13.03 12.40 -9.62
N ARG A 10 -13.18 12.30 -8.30
CA ARG A 10 -14.07 11.34 -7.61
C ARG A 10 -15.04 12.09 -6.71
N ASN A 11 -16.30 11.63 -6.67
CA ASN A 11 -17.35 12.17 -5.80
C ASN A 11 -17.11 11.78 -4.33
N LYS A 12 -16.10 12.41 -3.72
CA LYS A 12 -15.64 12.18 -2.34
C LYS A 12 -15.40 13.53 -1.65
N ASN A 13 -15.54 13.55 -0.32
CA ASN A 13 -15.38 14.78 0.46
C ASN A 13 -13.91 15.11 0.73
N LYS A 14 -13.66 16.30 1.28
CA LYS A 14 -12.30 16.78 1.60
C LYS A 14 -11.52 15.85 2.53
N TYR A 15 -12.17 15.38 3.59
CA TYR A 15 -11.57 14.52 4.60
C TYR A 15 -11.14 13.15 4.04
N PHE A 16 -11.84 12.65 3.02
CA PHE A 16 -11.49 11.42 2.34
C PHE A 16 -10.13 11.54 1.64
N TYR A 17 -9.95 12.60 0.86
CA TYR A 17 -8.68 12.84 0.18
C TYR A 17 -7.55 13.10 1.19
N GLU A 18 -7.76 13.88 2.26
CA GLU A 18 -6.75 14.06 3.31
C GLU A 18 -6.32 12.73 3.97
N SER A 19 -7.28 11.85 4.25
CA SER A 19 -7.00 10.53 4.83
C SER A 19 -6.28 9.61 3.84
N GLU A 20 -6.70 9.64 2.58
CA GLU A 20 -6.06 8.90 1.50
C GLU A 20 -4.63 9.38 1.25
N THR A 21 -4.34 10.68 1.33
CA THR A 21 -2.97 11.22 1.21
C THR A 21 -2.05 10.62 2.27
N ARG A 22 -2.51 10.56 3.53
CA ARG A 22 -1.74 9.97 4.64
C ARG A 22 -1.47 8.48 4.40
N ARG A 23 -2.47 7.74 3.93
CA ARG A 23 -2.36 6.30 3.65
C ARG A 23 -1.45 6.01 2.46
N ILE A 24 -1.53 6.82 1.40
CA ILE A 24 -0.61 6.75 0.26
C ILE A 24 0.83 7.01 0.70
N ALA A 25 1.07 7.95 1.62
CA ALA A 25 2.41 8.20 2.16
C ALA A 25 2.96 6.96 2.89
N VAL A 26 2.15 6.29 3.71
CA VAL A 26 2.55 5.03 4.39
C VAL A 26 2.82 3.90 3.38
N LEU A 27 2.00 3.79 2.34
CA LEU A 27 2.25 2.81 1.27
C LEU A 27 3.57 3.12 0.54
N ASN A 28 3.83 4.38 0.21
CA ASN A 28 5.09 4.79 -0.40
C ASN A 28 6.31 4.52 0.49
N GLU A 29 6.18 4.60 1.82
CA GLU A 29 7.25 4.22 2.75
C GLU A 29 7.56 2.71 2.68
N ILE A 30 6.53 1.87 2.56
CA ILE A 30 6.70 0.40 2.50
C ILE A 30 7.25 -0.05 1.15
N PHE A 31 6.70 0.47 0.06
CA PHE A 31 7.16 0.11 -1.29
C PHE A 31 8.46 0.83 -1.67
N GLY A 32 8.77 1.96 -1.04
CA GLY A 32 9.99 2.73 -1.28
C GLY A 32 10.17 3.09 -2.75
N GLU A 33 11.31 2.68 -3.31
CA GLU A 33 11.69 2.91 -4.71
C GLU A 33 11.30 1.77 -5.66
N ILE A 34 10.50 0.80 -5.20
CA ILE A 34 10.00 -0.27 -6.06
C ILE A 34 9.19 0.33 -7.22
N GLU A 35 9.53 -0.08 -8.43
CA GLU A 35 8.74 0.24 -9.62
C GLU A 35 7.44 -0.54 -9.57
N LEU A 36 6.33 0.19 -9.48
CA LEU A 36 4.98 -0.35 -9.49
C LEU A 36 4.38 -0.11 -10.87
N THR A 37 3.81 -1.15 -11.45
CA THR A 37 2.99 -1.05 -12.66
C THR A 37 1.78 -0.15 -12.43
N GLU A 38 1.18 0.36 -13.51
CA GLU A 38 -0.01 1.21 -13.41
C GLU A 38 -1.16 0.52 -12.66
N ASP A 39 -1.35 -0.78 -12.89
CA ASP A 39 -2.44 -1.53 -12.27
C ASP A 39 -2.18 -1.76 -10.78
N GLU A 40 -0.93 -2.02 -10.37
CA GLU A 40 -0.56 -2.08 -8.97
C GLU A 40 -0.78 -0.73 -8.27
N GLN A 41 -0.39 0.38 -8.90
CA GLN A 41 -0.65 1.72 -8.35
C GLN A 41 -2.15 1.98 -8.20
N ARG A 42 -2.98 1.62 -9.20
CA ARG A 42 -4.44 1.75 -9.13
C ARG A 42 -5.03 0.93 -8.00
N ILE A 43 -4.57 -0.30 -7.80
CA ILE A 43 -5.01 -1.18 -6.71
C ILE A 43 -4.63 -0.56 -5.35
N LEU A 44 -3.43 0.00 -5.22
CA LEU A 44 -2.97 0.61 -3.97
C LEU A 44 -3.68 1.93 -3.65
N ILE A 45 -4.00 2.73 -4.67
CA ILE A 45 -4.86 3.93 -4.52
C ILE A 45 -6.26 3.52 -4.06
N TRP A 46 -6.83 2.49 -4.69
CA TRP A 46 -8.12 1.94 -4.27
C TRP A 46 -8.07 1.46 -2.82
N LEU A 47 -6.99 0.78 -2.44
CA LEU A 47 -6.78 0.30 -1.07
C LEU A 47 -6.72 1.47 -0.06
N ALA A 48 -6.00 2.55 -0.39
CA ALA A 48 -5.89 3.75 0.46
C ALA A 48 -7.24 4.46 0.72
N GLY A 49 -8.26 4.17 -0.09
CA GLY A 49 -9.62 4.66 0.11
C GLY A 49 -10.41 3.96 1.22
N TRP A 50 -9.92 2.84 1.76
CA TRP A 50 -10.58 2.11 2.85
C TRP A 50 -10.37 2.78 4.21
N ASP A 51 -11.13 2.35 5.22
CA ASP A 51 -11.00 2.86 6.58
C ASP A 51 -9.65 2.48 7.22
N GLU A 52 -9.33 3.11 8.34
CA GLU A 52 -8.05 2.94 9.03
C GLU A 52 -7.83 1.50 9.51
N TYR A 53 -8.86 0.84 10.04
CA TYR A 53 -8.74 -0.54 10.53
C TYR A 53 -8.43 -1.51 9.38
N THR A 54 -9.13 -1.37 8.24
CA THR A 54 -8.84 -2.17 7.04
C THR A 54 -7.40 -1.94 6.56
N MET A 55 -6.96 -0.69 6.49
CA MET A 55 -5.59 -0.34 6.07
C MET A 55 -4.54 -0.92 7.00
N GLU A 56 -4.67 -0.73 8.31
CA GLU A 56 -3.70 -1.22 9.31
C GLU A 56 -3.54 -2.74 9.24
N ASN A 57 -4.65 -3.47 9.11
CA ASN A 57 -4.62 -4.92 8.99
C ASN A 57 -3.97 -5.37 7.69
N MET A 58 -4.29 -4.72 6.56
CA MET A 58 -3.66 -5.02 5.27
C MET A 58 -2.15 -4.76 5.28
N LEU A 59 -1.72 -3.64 5.84
CA LEU A 59 -0.30 -3.32 6.01
C LEU A 59 0.42 -4.32 6.92
N SER A 60 -0.24 -4.77 7.99
CA SER A 60 0.27 -5.82 8.88
C SER A 60 0.49 -7.15 8.12
N VAL A 61 -0.46 -7.54 7.27
CA VAL A 61 -0.35 -8.75 6.45
C VAL A 61 0.81 -8.64 5.45
N ILE A 62 0.96 -7.51 4.75
CA ILE A 62 2.05 -7.29 3.79
C ILE A 62 3.42 -7.41 4.49
N ARG A 63 3.60 -6.74 5.63
CA ARG A 63 4.85 -6.82 6.41
C ARG A 63 5.17 -8.25 6.85
N LYS A 64 4.16 -9.00 7.28
CA LYS A 64 4.33 -10.42 7.65
C LYS A 64 4.70 -11.28 6.45
N ALA A 65 4.11 -11.03 5.28
CA ALA A 65 4.45 -11.75 4.05
C ALA A 65 5.90 -11.48 3.63
N MET A 66 6.35 -10.22 3.68
CA MET A 66 7.75 -9.86 3.41
C MET A 66 8.71 -10.56 4.38
N ALA A 67 8.41 -10.52 5.68
CA ALA A 67 9.23 -11.20 6.69
C ALA A 67 9.26 -12.73 6.49
N ALA A 68 8.15 -13.33 6.05
CA ALA A 68 8.10 -14.75 5.74
C ALA A 68 8.94 -15.11 4.50
N GLU A 69 8.93 -14.27 3.46
CA GLU A 69 9.73 -14.48 2.26
C GLU A 69 11.23 -14.32 2.55
N VAL A 70 11.64 -13.29 3.31
CA VAL A 70 13.04 -13.15 3.76
C VAL A 70 13.51 -14.41 4.50
N LYS A 71 12.71 -14.90 5.46
CA LYS A 71 13.02 -16.14 6.17
C LYS A 71 13.10 -17.37 5.27
N ARG A 72 12.36 -17.40 4.15
CA ARG A 72 12.40 -18.49 3.18
C ARG A 72 13.68 -18.43 2.35
N LEU A 73 14.10 -17.23 1.95
CA LEU A 73 15.34 -17.01 1.19
C LEU A 73 16.60 -17.26 2.02
N GLU A 74 16.55 -17.03 3.34
CA GLU A 74 17.63 -17.34 4.27
C GLU A 74 17.75 -18.84 4.61
N GLN A 75 16.72 -19.64 4.34
CA GLN A 75 16.78 -21.08 4.61
C GLN A 75 17.65 -21.80 3.58
N PRO A 76 18.56 -22.68 4.01
CA PRO A 76 19.30 -23.51 3.07
C PRO A 76 18.31 -24.38 2.26
N PRO A 77 18.63 -24.69 1.00
CA PRO A 77 17.78 -25.55 0.18
C PRO A 77 17.56 -26.86 0.93
N ARG A 78 16.29 -27.27 1.05
CA ARG A 78 15.96 -28.54 1.70
C ARG A 78 16.63 -29.68 0.93
N PRO A 79 17.26 -30.64 1.63
CA PRO A 79 17.85 -31.82 1.00
C PRO A 79 16.81 -32.68 0.28
#